data_AF-A0A1C4CWY8-F1
#
_entry.id   AF-A0A1C4CWY8-F1
#
_cell.length_a   1.000
_cell.length_b   1.000
_cell.length_c   1.000
_cell.angle_alpha   90.00
_cell.angle_beta   90.00
_cell.angle_gamma   90.00
#
_symmetry.space_group_name_H-M   'P 1'
#
loop_
_entity.id
_entity.type
_entity.pdbx_description
1 polymer ?
#
loop_
_entity_poly.entity_id
_entity_poly.type
_entity_poly.pdbx_seq_one_letter_code
_entity_poly.pdbx_strand_id
1 'polypeptide(L)'
;MVTGITSVRPAALDALVEGLCQQAPWLADALRADVARFLAPRLASGYLSAAFNTSLLAWNGCPLEFTTSTARPQGLAGTFDTQLPQFHCACDDGLRFGHWQGRKYTPQGVRTKIYSEVPTGGDCPAQWTHKGMPYSTAQLAEAGLQLLMVGHYPDQADSPVEFYFQWHSAEITHDDMVAVAALFACDTALPALMPLLEAARAQTQSDGHFPYTTYGFSVVYQQHQLESFTVFTIAPRFFGSNARVPDALNHLLAQQACAMPLLQSLLDKRIPLQFNVLGLSVDMQGRCAISCTFSPQNDRFTEVAIKVAPSPPPSTPLGCLLQRQTASGAFPSYVRTPDGRWHRDENAFVTAQVLRTLEYTAETAPYIEKALDFIAACACQPAHYRFWPGDAHPVWMRGDTLPPDVDDTAIITELLYKFGRISLDEVVNTLATLSAYQIQRVDRRQAEPQCQWAECLAFYTWMKEPTVLAQVDCCVNTNALILIACVSKAQNRVIPAFARILTQFDNALAWSENQYDRINQLIPYYAHPNEWLATLHYAARCGITHLTPFIAALEKWRLPASQTEIPLYRRHDGQYLWTSTELNAFRQLALSHPIKDTYEHLPH
;
A
#
# COMPACT_ATOMS: atom_id res chain seq x y z
N MET A 1 5.71 -33.22 -15.95
CA MET A 1 4.46 -32.44 -15.82
C MET A 1 4.87 -30.98 -15.79
N VAL A 2 4.41 -30.16 -16.72
CA VAL A 2 4.65 -28.71 -16.67
C VAL A 2 3.83 -28.18 -15.51
N THR A 3 4.47 -27.88 -14.38
CA THR A 3 3.85 -27.14 -13.27
C THR A 3 3.51 -25.76 -13.80
N GLY A 4 2.26 -25.55 -14.19
CA GLY A 4 1.78 -24.25 -14.62
C GLY A 4 1.95 -23.24 -13.48
N ILE A 5 2.42 -22.04 -13.80
CA ILE A 5 2.46 -20.94 -12.83
C ILE A 5 1.02 -20.49 -12.61
N THR A 6 0.62 -20.36 -11.35
CA THR A 6 -0.70 -19.88 -10.98
C THR A 6 -0.62 -18.41 -10.61
N SER A 7 -1.37 -17.56 -11.32
CA SER A 7 -1.68 -16.18 -10.88
C SER A 7 -3.00 -16.18 -10.14
N VAL A 8 -3.35 -15.06 -9.54
CA VAL A 8 -4.67 -14.84 -8.95
C VAL A 8 -5.30 -13.55 -9.48
N ARG A 9 -6.63 -13.50 -9.61
CA ARG A 9 -7.39 -12.30 -10.01
C ARG A 9 -8.54 -12.04 -9.03
N PRO A 10 -8.98 -10.79 -8.79
CA PRO A 10 -10.12 -10.52 -7.93
C PRO A 10 -11.34 -11.31 -8.38
N ALA A 11 -11.96 -12.04 -7.44
CA ALA A 11 -13.09 -12.92 -7.75
C ALA A 11 -14.29 -12.15 -8.29
N ALA A 12 -14.46 -10.89 -7.88
CA ALA A 12 -15.56 -10.03 -8.28
C ALA A 12 -15.38 -9.37 -9.66
N LEU A 13 -14.20 -9.45 -10.29
CA LEU A 13 -13.89 -8.66 -11.50
C LEU A 13 -14.82 -9.01 -12.67
N ASP A 14 -14.97 -10.29 -12.99
CA ASP A 14 -15.82 -10.73 -14.11
C ASP A 14 -17.29 -10.34 -13.85
N ALA A 15 -17.77 -10.55 -12.61
CA ALA A 15 -19.12 -10.19 -12.22
C ALA A 15 -19.37 -8.68 -12.32
N LEU A 16 -18.40 -7.85 -11.92
CA LEU A 16 -18.44 -6.40 -12.05
C LEU A 16 -18.56 -5.99 -13.52
N VAL A 17 -17.66 -6.48 -14.39
CA VAL A 17 -17.64 -6.13 -15.81
C VAL A 17 -18.92 -6.57 -16.50
N GLU A 18 -19.38 -7.80 -16.25
CA GLU A 18 -20.63 -8.30 -16.82
C GLU A 18 -21.85 -7.56 -16.26
N GLY A 19 -21.84 -7.20 -14.98
CA GLY A 19 -22.88 -6.38 -14.35
C GLY A 19 -23.05 -5.03 -15.05
N LEU A 20 -21.94 -4.34 -15.33
CA LEU A 20 -21.91 -3.09 -16.09
C LEU A 20 -22.39 -3.28 -17.53
N CYS A 21 -21.89 -4.31 -18.23
CA CYS A 21 -22.28 -4.60 -19.62
C CYS A 21 -23.77 -4.95 -19.75
N GLN A 22 -24.35 -5.65 -18.78
CA GLN A 22 -25.78 -5.96 -18.77
C GLN A 22 -26.64 -4.71 -18.57
N GLN A 23 -26.21 -3.79 -17.70
CA GLN A 23 -26.94 -2.54 -17.45
C GLN A 23 -26.82 -1.56 -18.63
N ALA A 24 -25.70 -1.58 -19.34
CA ALA A 24 -25.42 -0.73 -20.49
C ALA A 24 -24.73 -1.53 -21.60
N PRO A 25 -25.51 -2.23 -22.46
CA PRO A 25 -24.97 -3.10 -23.51
C PRO A 25 -24.00 -2.43 -24.49
N TRP A 26 -24.16 -1.12 -24.71
CA TRP A 26 -23.26 -0.33 -25.56
C TRP A 26 -21.84 -0.19 -25.01
N LEU A 27 -21.60 -0.50 -23.72
CA LEU A 27 -20.26 -0.57 -23.13
C LEU A 27 -19.50 -1.82 -23.55
N ALA A 28 -20.21 -2.90 -23.91
CA ALA A 28 -19.72 -4.25 -23.73
C ALA A 28 -18.45 -4.55 -24.52
N ASP A 29 -18.42 -4.18 -25.79
CA ASP A 29 -17.28 -4.46 -26.67
C ASP A 29 -16.02 -3.67 -26.22
N ALA A 30 -16.18 -2.37 -25.99
CA ALA A 30 -15.06 -1.51 -25.61
C ALA A 30 -14.52 -1.82 -24.21
N LEU A 31 -15.41 -1.96 -23.23
CA LEU A 31 -15.03 -2.21 -21.84
C LEU A 31 -14.33 -3.57 -21.69
N ARG A 32 -14.88 -4.64 -22.28
CA ARG A 32 -14.24 -5.96 -22.24
C ARG A 32 -12.88 -5.95 -22.94
N ALA A 33 -12.75 -5.26 -24.08
CA ALA A 33 -11.48 -5.12 -24.77
C ALA A 33 -10.43 -4.34 -23.94
N ASP A 34 -10.83 -3.24 -23.29
CA ASP A 34 -9.96 -2.45 -22.42
C ASP A 34 -9.51 -3.24 -21.18
N VAL A 35 -10.44 -3.94 -20.50
CA VAL A 35 -10.13 -4.80 -19.34
C VAL A 35 -9.25 -5.98 -19.77
N ALA A 36 -9.54 -6.64 -20.89
CA ALA A 36 -8.71 -7.74 -21.39
C ALA A 36 -7.29 -7.27 -21.73
N ARG A 37 -7.15 -6.11 -22.40
CA ARG A 37 -5.84 -5.51 -22.70
C ARG A 37 -5.07 -5.19 -21.43
N PHE A 38 -5.76 -4.66 -20.42
CA PHE A 38 -5.18 -4.34 -19.11
C PHE A 38 -4.73 -5.61 -18.35
N LEU A 39 -5.54 -6.67 -18.37
CA LEU A 39 -5.26 -7.91 -17.65
C LEU A 39 -4.20 -8.77 -18.34
N ALA A 40 -4.14 -8.79 -19.67
CA ALA A 40 -3.26 -9.68 -20.44
C ALA A 40 -1.78 -9.63 -20.01
N PRO A 41 -1.10 -8.47 -19.94
CA PRO A 41 0.30 -8.43 -19.50
C PRO A 41 0.45 -8.84 -18.03
N ARG A 42 -0.52 -8.50 -17.17
CA ARG A 42 -0.48 -8.81 -15.73
C ARG A 42 -0.68 -10.29 -15.44
N LEU A 43 -1.62 -10.92 -16.13
CA LEU A 43 -1.84 -12.36 -16.10
C LEU A 43 -0.65 -13.11 -16.68
N ALA A 44 -0.10 -12.69 -17.82
CA ALA A 44 1.08 -13.31 -18.43
C ALA A 44 2.33 -13.24 -17.52
N SER A 45 2.27 -12.37 -16.51
CA SER A 45 3.39 -12.10 -15.65
C SER A 45 3.27 -12.74 -14.24
N GLY A 46 2.09 -13.25 -13.87
CA GLY A 46 1.86 -13.77 -12.50
C GLY A 46 1.66 -12.68 -11.45
N TYR A 47 1.45 -11.44 -11.89
CA TYR A 47 1.60 -10.22 -11.09
C TYR A 47 0.26 -9.59 -10.70
N LEU A 48 -0.83 -10.33 -10.81
CA LEU A 48 -2.15 -9.73 -10.78
C LEU A 48 -2.66 -9.43 -9.36
N SER A 49 -2.38 -10.27 -8.33
CA SER A 49 -2.67 -9.91 -6.92
C SER A 49 -1.96 -8.63 -6.48
N ALA A 50 -0.67 -8.57 -6.74
CA ALA A 50 0.17 -7.41 -6.45
C ALA A 50 -0.43 -6.14 -7.07
N ALA A 51 -0.71 -6.18 -8.38
CA ALA A 51 -1.27 -5.05 -9.09
C ALA A 51 -2.51 -4.48 -8.36
N PHE A 52 -3.45 -5.34 -7.93
CA PHE A 52 -4.71 -4.97 -7.26
C PHE A 52 -4.59 -4.49 -5.81
N ASN A 53 -3.42 -4.65 -5.18
CA ASN A 53 -3.17 -4.28 -3.79
C ASN A 53 -2.10 -3.20 -3.64
N THR A 54 -1.35 -2.92 -4.70
CA THR A 54 -0.18 -2.03 -4.66
C THR A 54 -0.24 -0.89 -5.68
N SER A 55 -1.36 -0.67 -6.37
CA SER A 55 -1.44 0.45 -7.32
C SER A 55 -1.42 1.77 -6.56
N LEU A 56 -0.33 2.50 -6.73
CA LEU A 56 -0.09 3.77 -6.10
C LEU A 56 -0.90 4.90 -6.76
N LEU A 57 -2.08 4.64 -7.32
CA LEU A 57 -3.07 5.70 -7.55
C LEU A 57 -3.17 6.41 -6.21
N ALA A 58 -2.89 7.71 -6.18
CA ALA A 58 -2.57 8.51 -5.00
C ALA A 58 -3.56 8.40 -3.81
N TRP A 59 -4.66 7.65 -4.00
CA TRP A 59 -5.78 7.51 -3.12
C TRP A 59 -6.02 6.04 -2.68
N ASN A 60 -6.09 4.99 -3.53
CA ASN A 60 -6.69 3.68 -3.11
C ASN A 60 -6.15 2.33 -3.66
N GLY A 61 -4.92 2.19 -4.15
CA GLY A 61 -4.31 0.84 -4.20
C GLY A 61 -4.73 -0.05 -5.39
N CYS A 62 -5.71 0.33 -6.21
CA CYS A 62 -6.26 -0.51 -7.27
C CYS A 62 -5.90 -0.01 -8.69
N PRO A 63 -5.35 -0.84 -9.59
CA PRO A 63 -4.84 -0.45 -10.91
C PRO A 63 -5.96 -0.38 -11.96
N LEU A 64 -7.18 -0.78 -11.57
CA LEU A 64 -8.38 -0.78 -12.39
C LEU A 64 -9.55 -0.24 -11.57
N GLU A 65 -9.97 0.97 -11.89
CA GLU A 65 -11.07 1.65 -11.20
C GLU A 65 -12.14 2.09 -12.17
N PHE A 66 -13.36 2.21 -11.66
CA PHE A 66 -14.54 2.65 -12.37
C PHE A 66 -15.20 3.79 -11.62
N THR A 67 -15.54 4.88 -12.31
CA THR A 67 -16.26 6.02 -11.74
C THR A 67 -17.60 6.19 -12.43
N THR A 68 -18.64 6.36 -11.61
CA THR A 68 -19.98 6.77 -12.05
C THR A 68 -20.31 8.14 -11.44
N SER A 69 -21.19 8.91 -12.09
CA SER A 69 -21.54 10.25 -11.60
C SER A 69 -22.98 10.62 -11.94
N THR A 70 -23.61 11.40 -11.07
CA THR A 70 -24.95 11.97 -11.31
C THR A 70 -24.94 13.06 -12.39
N ALA A 71 -23.79 13.68 -12.68
CA ALA A 71 -23.67 14.63 -13.81
C ALA A 71 -23.79 13.91 -15.17
N ARG A 72 -23.41 12.64 -15.23
CA ARG A 72 -23.51 11.79 -16.43
C ARG A 72 -24.02 10.41 -16.01
N PRO A 73 -25.32 10.25 -15.71
CA PRO A 73 -25.86 9.02 -15.11
C PRO A 73 -25.66 7.76 -15.97
N GLN A 74 -25.56 7.92 -17.29
CA GLN A 74 -25.27 6.83 -18.23
C GLN A 74 -23.77 6.71 -18.56
N GLY A 75 -22.91 7.59 -18.08
CA GLY A 75 -21.48 7.55 -18.34
C GLY A 75 -20.73 6.64 -17.38
N LEU A 76 -19.68 6.01 -17.89
CA LEU A 76 -18.69 5.29 -17.08
C LEU A 76 -17.32 5.89 -17.38
N ALA A 77 -16.53 6.21 -16.37
CA ALA A 77 -15.09 6.40 -16.54
C ALA A 77 -14.36 5.17 -16.01
N GLY A 78 -13.38 4.67 -16.74
CA GLY A 78 -12.45 3.64 -16.28
C GLY A 78 -11.05 4.21 -16.20
N THR A 79 -10.35 4.01 -15.10
CA THR A 79 -8.92 4.32 -14.97
C THR A 79 -8.16 3.01 -15.03
N PHE A 80 -7.27 2.89 -16.02
CA PHE A 80 -6.45 1.73 -16.27
C PHE A 80 -5.01 2.17 -16.09
N ASP A 81 -4.37 1.71 -15.03
CA ASP A 81 -2.93 1.86 -14.87
C ASP A 81 -2.26 1.11 -16.03
N THR A 82 -1.60 1.82 -16.94
CA THR A 82 -0.94 1.21 -18.09
C THR A 82 0.52 0.86 -17.83
N GLN A 83 1.07 1.28 -16.68
CA GLN A 83 2.50 1.21 -16.40
C GLN A 83 2.90 -0.01 -15.57
N LEU A 84 1.99 -0.83 -15.02
CA LEU A 84 2.40 -2.15 -14.52
C LEU A 84 2.60 -3.11 -15.72
N PRO A 85 3.83 -3.61 -15.97
CA PRO A 85 4.87 -3.88 -14.97
C PRO A 85 6.06 -2.91 -14.92
N GLN A 86 6.18 -1.96 -15.85
CA GLN A 86 7.28 -1.00 -15.92
C GLN A 86 6.94 0.29 -15.15
N PHE A 87 7.11 0.27 -13.82
CA PHE A 87 7.44 1.53 -13.16
C PHE A 87 8.74 2.01 -13.79
N HIS A 88 8.76 3.19 -14.40
CA HIS A 88 9.99 3.77 -14.91
C HIS A 88 10.98 3.91 -13.74
N CYS A 89 12.02 3.06 -13.75
CA CYS A 89 13.26 3.35 -13.08
C CYS A 89 14.29 3.62 -14.17
N ALA A 90 14.81 4.85 -14.16
CA ALA A 90 15.91 5.42 -14.92
C ALA A 90 15.47 6.59 -15.80
N CYS A 91 15.55 7.79 -15.22
CA CYS A 91 16.01 9.09 -15.75
C CYS A 91 15.31 10.21 -14.94
N ASP A 92 16.02 10.89 -14.03
CA ASP A 92 15.91 12.29 -13.57
C ASP A 92 14.57 13.07 -13.45
N ASP A 93 13.38 12.51 -13.69
CA ASP A 93 12.13 13.30 -13.82
C ASP A 93 11.37 13.52 -12.50
N GLY A 94 11.76 12.86 -11.40
CA GLY A 94 11.18 13.09 -10.06
C GLY A 94 9.71 12.65 -9.86
N LEU A 95 9.15 11.85 -10.78
CA LEU A 95 7.78 11.32 -10.73
C LEU A 95 7.69 10.03 -9.91
N ARG A 96 6.71 9.93 -8.99
CA ARG A 96 6.49 8.76 -8.11
C ARG A 96 5.53 7.72 -8.71
N PHE A 97 4.49 8.16 -9.40
CA PHE A 97 3.41 7.33 -9.95
C PHE A 97 3.34 7.34 -11.49
N GLY A 98 3.88 8.37 -12.16
CA GLY A 98 3.96 8.44 -13.61
C GLY A 98 2.64 8.81 -14.31
N HIS A 99 2.33 8.11 -15.41
CA HIS A 99 1.20 8.43 -16.30
C HIS A 99 0.19 7.29 -16.40
N TRP A 100 -1.09 7.65 -16.55
CA TRP A 100 -2.22 6.73 -16.48
C TRP A 100 -3.19 6.95 -17.64
N GLN A 101 -3.80 5.87 -18.11
CA GLN A 101 -4.81 5.95 -19.15
C GLN A 101 -6.21 5.86 -18.54
N GLY A 102 -6.97 6.94 -18.68
CA GLY A 102 -8.41 6.98 -18.49
C GLY A 102 -9.18 6.69 -19.77
N ARG A 103 -10.34 6.04 -19.64
CA ARG A 103 -11.33 5.82 -20.70
C ARG A 103 -12.66 6.38 -20.23
N LYS A 104 -13.25 7.32 -20.96
CA LYS A 104 -14.62 7.78 -20.71
C LYS A 104 -15.54 7.13 -21.74
N TYR A 105 -16.43 6.27 -21.25
CA TYR A 105 -17.42 5.57 -22.06
C TYR A 105 -18.77 6.29 -21.96
N THR A 106 -19.37 6.55 -23.12
CA THR A 106 -20.70 7.16 -23.25
C THR A 106 -21.46 6.49 -24.40
N PRO A 107 -22.81 6.59 -24.45
CA PRO A 107 -23.57 6.10 -25.61
C PRO A 107 -23.10 6.69 -26.96
N GLN A 108 -22.46 7.86 -26.93
CA GLN A 108 -21.93 8.54 -28.12
C GLN A 108 -20.52 8.07 -28.52
N GLY A 109 -19.88 7.20 -27.73
CA GLY A 109 -18.56 6.65 -28.00
C GLY A 109 -17.61 6.69 -26.81
N VAL A 110 -16.35 6.34 -27.09
CA VAL A 110 -15.27 6.22 -26.10
C VAL A 110 -14.23 7.30 -26.34
N ARG A 111 -13.77 7.95 -25.27
CA ARG A 111 -12.67 8.93 -25.31
C ARG A 111 -11.54 8.49 -24.40
N THR A 112 -10.31 8.75 -24.81
CA THR A 112 -9.12 8.51 -24.00
C THR A 112 -8.72 9.79 -23.28
N LYS A 113 -8.48 9.69 -21.97
CA LYS A 113 -7.95 10.76 -21.12
C LYS A 113 -6.60 10.29 -20.59
N ILE A 114 -5.61 11.16 -20.54
CA ILE A 114 -4.31 10.86 -19.94
C ILE A 114 -4.21 11.64 -18.64
N TYR A 115 -3.88 10.94 -17.56
CA TYR A 115 -3.50 11.54 -16.30
C TYR A 115 -1.97 11.56 -16.23
N SER A 116 -1.40 12.69 -15.84
CA SER A 116 0.05 12.86 -15.67
C SER A 116 0.31 13.36 -14.27
N GLU A 117 1.15 12.67 -13.52
CA GLU A 117 1.63 13.16 -12.24
C GLU A 117 2.49 14.42 -12.41
N VAL A 118 2.49 15.27 -11.38
CA VAL A 118 3.35 16.44 -11.27
C VAL A 118 4.43 16.17 -10.19
N PRO A 119 5.73 16.33 -10.51
CA PRO A 119 6.81 16.08 -9.55
C PRO A 119 6.74 16.98 -8.31
N THR A 120 7.19 16.46 -7.16
CA THR A 120 7.28 17.24 -5.92
C THR A 120 8.55 18.10 -5.92
N GLY A 121 8.41 19.41 -5.70
CA GLY A 121 9.56 20.32 -5.50
C GLY A 121 10.30 20.78 -6.75
N GLY A 122 9.86 20.41 -7.96
CA GLY A 122 10.37 21.00 -9.19
C GLY A 122 9.72 22.36 -9.47
N ASP A 123 10.53 23.37 -9.82
CA ASP A 123 10.04 24.55 -10.51
C ASP A 123 9.52 24.14 -11.88
N CYS A 124 8.23 23.80 -11.97
CA CYS A 124 7.58 23.66 -13.27
C CYS A 124 6.24 24.40 -13.37
N PRO A 125 6.22 25.74 -13.21
CA PRO A 125 5.09 26.55 -13.68
C PRO A 125 4.99 26.51 -15.21
N ALA A 126 6.10 26.66 -15.94
CA ALA A 126 6.07 27.00 -17.37
C ALA A 126 5.31 26.01 -18.26
N GLN A 127 5.46 24.70 -18.06
CA GLN A 127 4.81 23.69 -18.93
C GLN A 127 3.29 23.57 -18.70
N TRP A 128 2.82 23.82 -17.47
CA TRP A 128 1.41 23.69 -17.10
C TRP A 128 0.65 25.01 -17.11
N THR A 129 1.34 26.15 -16.97
CA THR A 129 0.77 27.47 -17.26
C THR A 129 0.31 27.57 -18.72
N HIS A 130 1.02 26.93 -19.66
CA HIS A 130 0.57 26.81 -21.06
C HIS A 130 -0.68 25.93 -21.24
N LYS A 131 -0.99 25.05 -20.29
CA LYS A 131 -2.24 24.25 -20.27
C LYS A 131 -3.35 24.88 -19.43
N GLY A 132 -3.19 26.14 -19.04
CA GLY A 132 -4.25 26.96 -18.45
C GLY A 132 -4.32 27.01 -16.94
N MET A 133 -3.30 26.54 -16.20
CA MET A 133 -3.22 26.74 -14.74
C MET A 133 -2.65 28.13 -14.40
N PRO A 134 -3.41 29.04 -13.76
CA PRO A 134 -2.95 30.40 -13.54
C PRO A 134 -2.17 30.61 -12.22
N TYR A 135 -1.95 29.56 -11.42
CA TYR A 135 -1.32 29.66 -10.09
C TYR A 135 0.07 29.01 -10.08
N SER A 136 0.98 29.62 -9.33
CA SER A 136 2.30 29.05 -9.03
C SER A 136 2.23 28.00 -7.92
N THR A 137 3.24 27.13 -7.84
CA THR A 137 3.37 26.12 -6.78
C THR A 137 3.40 26.74 -5.37
N ALA A 138 4.03 27.91 -5.21
CA ALA A 138 4.08 28.61 -3.94
C ALA A 138 2.69 29.09 -3.48
N GLN A 139 1.91 29.69 -4.40
CA GLN A 139 0.53 30.12 -4.10
C GLN A 139 -0.37 28.93 -3.71
N LEU A 140 -0.22 27.78 -4.39
CA LEU A 140 -0.95 26.58 -4.04
C LEU A 140 -0.55 26.07 -2.65
N ALA A 141 0.75 26.02 -2.36
CA ALA A 141 1.26 25.57 -1.07
C ALA A 141 0.84 26.47 0.10
N GLU A 142 0.81 27.79 -0.09
CA GLU A 142 0.28 28.76 0.87
C GLU A 142 -1.21 28.52 1.16
N ALA A 143 -1.97 28.13 0.15
CA ALA A 143 -3.37 27.72 0.30
C ALA A 143 -3.54 26.26 0.78
N GLY A 144 -2.45 25.58 1.17
CA GLY A 144 -2.53 24.21 1.68
C GLY A 144 -2.75 23.14 0.60
N LEU A 145 -2.52 23.46 -0.67
CA LEU A 145 -2.73 22.59 -1.82
C LEU A 145 -1.40 22.11 -2.41
N GLN A 146 -1.38 20.85 -2.81
CA GLN A 146 -0.32 20.27 -3.61
C GLN A 146 -0.92 19.72 -4.91
N LEU A 147 -0.49 20.24 -6.06
CA LEU A 147 -0.88 19.69 -7.35
C LEU A 147 -0.28 18.28 -7.50
N LEU A 148 -1.14 17.28 -7.63
CA LEU A 148 -0.73 15.88 -7.79
C LEU A 148 -0.75 15.44 -9.25
N MET A 149 -1.82 15.76 -9.96
CA MET A 149 -2.07 15.20 -11.28
C MET A 149 -2.78 16.18 -12.20
N VAL A 150 -2.51 16.05 -13.50
CA VAL A 150 -3.20 16.77 -14.57
C VAL A 150 -3.81 15.77 -15.55
N GLY A 151 -5.13 15.84 -15.72
CA GLY A 151 -5.90 15.08 -16.69
C GLY A 151 -6.17 15.88 -17.96
N HIS A 152 -5.91 15.32 -19.14
CA HIS A 152 -6.20 15.96 -20.42
C HIS A 152 -6.58 14.94 -21.50
N TYR A 153 -7.18 15.39 -22.60
CA TYR A 153 -7.52 14.51 -23.74
C TYR A 153 -6.57 14.79 -24.91
N PRO A 154 -5.63 13.88 -25.22
CA PRO A 154 -4.60 14.14 -26.22
C PRO A 154 -5.18 14.33 -27.63
N ASP A 155 -6.31 13.69 -27.93
CA ASP A 155 -6.93 13.71 -29.27
C ASP A 155 -7.86 14.93 -29.47
N GLN A 156 -7.95 15.84 -28.50
CA GLN A 156 -8.88 16.98 -28.51
C GLN A 156 -8.20 18.24 -27.96
N ALA A 157 -7.64 19.06 -28.86
CA ALA A 157 -6.89 20.27 -28.48
C ALA A 157 -7.71 21.25 -27.61
N ASP A 158 -9.02 21.37 -27.86
CA ASP A 158 -9.93 22.26 -27.12
C ASP A 158 -10.68 21.57 -25.96
N SER A 159 -10.23 20.39 -25.55
CA SER A 159 -10.85 19.65 -24.44
C SER A 159 -10.55 20.29 -23.08
N PRO A 160 -11.44 20.09 -22.09
CA PRO A 160 -11.18 20.54 -20.73
C PRO A 160 -9.95 19.84 -20.13
N VAL A 161 -9.17 20.61 -19.39
CA VAL A 161 -8.03 20.13 -18.59
C VAL A 161 -8.46 20.08 -17.13
N GLU A 162 -8.21 18.94 -16.48
CA GLU A 162 -8.60 18.68 -15.10
C GLU A 162 -7.34 18.69 -14.22
N PHE A 163 -7.30 19.52 -13.18
CA PHE A 163 -6.19 19.58 -12.22
C PHE A 163 -6.64 18.98 -10.88
N TYR A 164 -5.82 18.11 -10.30
CA TYR A 164 -6.11 17.42 -9.04
C TYR A 164 -5.12 17.81 -7.97
N PHE A 165 -5.63 18.34 -6.87
CA PHE A 165 -4.87 18.79 -5.72
C PHE A 165 -5.12 17.89 -4.52
N GLN A 166 -4.07 17.66 -3.75
CA GLN A 166 -4.15 17.10 -2.40
C GLN A 166 -4.22 18.22 -1.38
N TRP A 167 -5.11 18.05 -0.41
CA TRP A 167 -5.19 18.90 0.78
C TRP A 167 -4.09 18.52 1.79
N HIS A 168 -3.53 19.51 2.48
CA HIS A 168 -2.38 19.32 3.36
C HIS A 168 -2.66 18.63 4.70
N SER A 169 -3.92 18.33 5.01
CA SER A 169 -4.33 17.76 6.30
C SER A 169 -5.31 16.60 6.14
N ALA A 170 -5.38 15.75 7.15
CA ALA A 170 -6.43 14.72 7.26
C ALA A 170 -7.76 15.32 7.76
N GLU A 171 -7.74 16.55 8.25
CA GLU A 171 -8.88 17.34 8.69
C GLU A 171 -9.21 18.41 7.66
N ILE A 172 -10.48 18.71 7.50
CA ILE A 172 -10.95 19.79 6.63
C ILE A 172 -12.17 20.44 7.25
N THR A 173 -12.29 21.75 7.11
CA THR A 173 -13.42 22.54 7.59
C THR A 173 -14.15 23.22 6.44
N HIS A 174 -15.32 23.77 6.72
CA HIS A 174 -16.02 24.63 5.76
C HIS A 174 -15.19 25.84 5.36
N ASP A 175 -14.50 26.46 6.31
CA ASP A 175 -13.68 27.65 6.06
C ASP A 175 -12.52 27.32 5.13
N ASP A 176 -11.92 26.13 5.27
CA ASP A 176 -10.89 25.63 4.35
C ASP A 176 -11.45 25.48 2.93
N MET A 177 -12.63 24.88 2.77
CA MET A 177 -13.28 24.71 1.47
C MET A 177 -13.64 26.06 0.83
N VAL A 178 -14.07 27.03 1.64
CA VAL A 178 -14.34 28.41 1.20
C VAL A 178 -13.06 29.09 0.73
N ALA A 179 -11.98 29.01 1.52
CA ALA A 179 -10.69 29.61 1.16
C ALA A 179 -10.14 29.01 -0.15
N VAL A 180 -10.24 27.69 -0.32
CA VAL A 180 -9.80 27.01 -1.54
C VAL A 180 -10.69 27.37 -2.73
N ALA A 181 -12.01 27.46 -2.57
CA ALA A 181 -12.90 27.89 -3.65
C ALA A 181 -12.61 29.35 -4.07
N ALA A 182 -12.34 30.23 -3.11
CA ALA A 182 -11.97 31.62 -3.36
C ALA A 182 -10.67 31.75 -4.16
N LEU A 183 -9.67 30.92 -3.83
CA LEU A 183 -8.43 30.85 -4.61
C LEU A 183 -8.71 30.59 -6.09
N PHE A 184 -9.67 29.70 -6.40
CA PHE A 184 -10.02 29.33 -7.77
C PHE A 184 -11.14 30.19 -8.39
N ALA A 185 -11.54 31.30 -7.75
CA ALA A 185 -12.65 32.15 -8.17
C ALA A 185 -13.99 31.39 -8.33
N CYS A 186 -14.25 30.44 -7.43
CA CYS A 186 -15.46 29.62 -7.39
C CYS A 186 -16.46 30.10 -6.30
N ASP A 187 -16.26 31.29 -5.73
CA ASP A 187 -17.06 31.84 -4.62
C ASP A 187 -18.56 31.89 -4.90
N THR A 188 -18.95 32.13 -6.16
CA THR A 188 -20.35 32.26 -6.55
C THR A 188 -21.06 30.91 -6.67
N ALA A 189 -20.32 29.82 -6.92
CA ALA A 189 -20.87 28.48 -7.11
C ALA A 189 -20.79 27.63 -5.82
N LEU A 190 -19.80 27.88 -4.96
CA LEU A 190 -19.63 27.14 -3.71
C LEU A 190 -20.89 27.11 -2.81
N PRO A 191 -21.68 28.19 -2.65
CA PRO A 191 -22.90 28.15 -1.85
C PRO A 191 -23.90 27.06 -2.28
N ALA A 192 -23.91 26.66 -3.57
CA ALA A 192 -24.74 25.56 -4.05
C ALA A 192 -24.17 24.18 -3.67
N LEU A 193 -22.84 24.06 -3.49
CA LEU A 193 -22.18 22.83 -3.09
C LEU A 193 -22.30 22.54 -1.59
N MET A 194 -22.34 23.58 -0.74
CA MET A 194 -22.35 23.42 0.73
C MET A 194 -23.50 22.53 1.25
N PRO A 195 -24.76 22.66 0.78
CA PRO A 195 -25.83 21.74 1.19
C PRO A 195 -25.55 20.28 0.85
N LEU A 196 -24.89 20.02 -0.29
CA LEU A 196 -24.53 18.66 -0.70
C LEU A 196 -23.40 18.10 0.18
N LEU A 197 -22.40 18.92 0.53
CA LEU A 197 -21.33 18.55 1.46
C LEU A 197 -21.90 18.20 2.84
N GLU A 198 -22.83 19.01 3.34
CA GLU A 198 -23.51 18.76 4.61
C GLU A 198 -24.38 17.51 4.59
N ALA A 199 -25.13 17.28 3.50
CA ALA A 199 -25.91 16.07 3.33
C ALA A 199 -25.02 14.81 3.32
N ALA A 200 -23.85 14.88 2.66
CA ALA A 200 -22.88 13.78 2.66
C ALA A 200 -22.27 13.56 4.06
N ARG A 201 -21.89 14.65 4.75
CA ARG A 201 -21.36 14.62 6.12
C ARG A 201 -22.36 14.01 7.10
N ALA A 202 -23.65 14.29 6.93
CA ALA A 202 -24.71 13.73 7.77
C ALA A 202 -24.86 12.20 7.66
N GLN A 203 -24.28 11.55 6.62
CA GLN A 203 -24.26 10.09 6.48
C GLN A 203 -23.07 9.43 7.18
N THR A 204 -22.15 10.23 7.73
CA THR A 204 -20.95 9.73 8.41
C THR A 204 -21.24 9.34 9.85
N GLN A 205 -20.23 8.82 10.56
CA GLN A 205 -20.30 8.48 11.98
C GLN A 205 -19.68 9.54 12.89
N SER A 206 -19.20 10.66 12.34
CA SER A 206 -18.48 11.68 13.10
C SER A 206 -19.41 12.66 13.81
N ASP A 207 -18.95 13.14 14.97
CA ASP A 207 -19.66 14.06 15.86
C ASP A 207 -19.73 15.49 15.30
N GLY A 208 -20.38 15.68 14.15
CA GLY A 208 -20.59 17.02 13.58
C GLY A 208 -19.43 17.57 12.74
N HIS A 209 -18.29 16.89 12.70
CA HIS A 209 -17.11 17.28 11.91
C HIS A 209 -16.95 16.43 10.65
N PHE A 210 -16.17 16.90 9.67
CA PHE A 210 -15.71 16.06 8.58
C PHE A 210 -14.78 14.96 9.12
N PRO A 211 -14.95 13.68 8.73
CA PRO A 211 -14.12 12.57 9.21
C PRO A 211 -12.63 12.76 8.89
N TYR A 212 -11.75 12.19 9.70
CA TYR A 212 -10.32 12.12 9.39
C TYR A 212 -10.08 11.21 8.18
N THR A 213 -9.57 11.78 7.08
CA THR A 213 -9.28 11.04 5.85
C THR A 213 -8.44 11.89 4.92
N THR A 214 -8.00 11.31 3.81
CA THR A 214 -7.36 12.08 2.76
C THR A 214 -8.43 12.89 2.01
N TYR A 215 -8.22 14.20 1.91
CA TYR A 215 -9.05 15.12 1.14
C TYR A 215 -8.28 15.70 -0.03
N GLY A 216 -8.99 16.02 -1.10
CA GLY A 216 -8.43 16.73 -2.23
C GLY A 216 -9.47 17.55 -2.96
N PHE A 217 -8.99 18.34 -3.90
CA PHE A 217 -9.79 19.21 -4.72
C PHE A 217 -9.48 18.97 -6.19
N SER A 218 -10.47 19.08 -7.06
CA SER A 218 -10.20 19.15 -8.49
C SER A 218 -10.90 20.32 -9.13
N VAL A 219 -10.21 20.96 -10.08
CA VAL A 219 -10.79 22.02 -10.92
C VAL A 219 -10.67 21.63 -12.38
N VAL A 220 -11.66 22.02 -13.16
CA VAL A 220 -11.69 21.78 -14.61
C VAL A 220 -11.68 23.12 -15.31
N TYR A 221 -10.74 23.30 -16.24
CA TYR A 221 -10.66 24.48 -17.09
C TYR A 221 -10.91 24.12 -18.55
N GLN A 222 -11.77 24.88 -19.23
CA GLN A 222 -11.88 24.88 -20.68
C GLN A 222 -11.61 26.28 -21.20
N GLN A 223 -10.69 26.43 -22.14
CA GLN A 223 -10.33 27.75 -22.72
C GLN A 223 -10.02 28.82 -21.65
N HIS A 224 -9.28 28.44 -20.61
CA HIS A 224 -8.94 29.29 -19.44
C HIS A 224 -10.12 29.73 -18.56
N GLN A 225 -11.32 29.22 -18.78
CA GLN A 225 -12.48 29.44 -17.92
C GLN A 225 -12.68 28.23 -17.01
N LEU A 226 -12.90 28.50 -15.71
CA LEU A 226 -13.26 27.47 -14.75
C LEU A 226 -14.63 26.92 -15.13
N GLU A 227 -14.75 25.59 -15.23
CA GLU A 227 -16.02 24.92 -15.54
C GLU A 227 -16.64 24.30 -14.29
N SER A 228 -15.81 23.68 -13.46
CA SER A 228 -16.28 22.98 -12.26
C SER A 228 -15.22 22.89 -11.18
N PHE A 229 -15.69 22.81 -9.94
CA PHE A 229 -14.94 22.62 -8.73
C PHE A 229 -15.45 21.38 -7.99
N THR A 230 -14.55 20.55 -7.49
CA THR A 230 -14.89 19.31 -6.78
C THR A 230 -14.10 19.21 -5.49
N VAL A 231 -14.78 18.84 -4.41
CA VAL A 231 -14.15 18.30 -3.19
C VAL A 231 -14.24 16.78 -3.26
N PHE A 232 -13.14 16.07 -3.08
CA PHE A 232 -13.13 14.62 -3.09
C PHE A 232 -12.38 14.02 -1.89
N THR A 233 -12.71 12.78 -1.57
CA THR A 233 -12.19 12.08 -0.40
C THR A 233 -12.24 10.56 -0.56
N ILE A 234 -11.54 9.82 0.30
CA ILE A 234 -11.58 8.35 0.37
C ILE A 234 -12.93 7.90 0.94
N ALA A 235 -13.78 7.30 0.10
CA ALA A 235 -15.17 6.98 0.46
C ALA A 235 -15.31 6.05 1.69
N PRO A 236 -14.55 4.94 1.81
CA PRO A 236 -14.60 4.10 3.01
C PRO A 236 -14.22 4.82 4.29
N ARG A 237 -13.22 5.73 4.25
CA ARG A 237 -12.78 6.47 5.44
C ARG A 237 -13.79 7.56 5.80
N PHE A 238 -14.38 8.21 4.79
CA PHE A 238 -15.43 9.21 4.99
C PHE A 238 -16.70 8.59 5.60
N PHE A 239 -17.18 7.47 5.07
CA PHE A 239 -18.37 6.80 5.60
C PHE A 239 -18.08 5.79 6.73
N GLY A 240 -16.82 5.68 7.18
CA GLY A 240 -16.37 4.84 8.30
C GLY A 240 -15.94 3.41 7.92
N SER A 241 -16.50 2.79 6.89
CA SER A 241 -15.96 1.55 6.33
C SER A 241 -16.45 1.28 4.90
N ASN A 242 -15.80 0.36 4.18
CA ASN A 242 -16.24 -0.08 2.84
C ASN A 242 -17.68 -0.62 2.87
N ALA A 243 -18.04 -1.36 3.92
CA ALA A 243 -19.37 -1.96 4.09
C ALA A 243 -20.49 -0.93 4.28
N ARG A 244 -20.17 0.27 4.78
CA ARG A 244 -21.17 1.34 5.00
C ARG A 244 -21.39 2.22 3.78
N VAL A 245 -20.47 2.23 2.81
CA VAL A 245 -20.55 3.11 1.64
C VAL A 245 -21.86 2.93 0.84
N PRO A 246 -22.35 1.71 0.54
CA PRO A 246 -23.58 1.53 -0.23
C PRO A 246 -24.80 2.23 0.39
N ASP A 247 -25.05 2.00 1.68
CA ASP A 247 -26.22 2.54 2.37
C ASP A 247 -26.12 4.07 2.50
N ALA A 248 -24.95 4.58 2.88
CA ALA A 248 -24.70 6.01 2.99
C ALA A 248 -24.87 6.73 1.64
N LEU A 249 -24.33 6.15 0.56
CA LEU A 249 -24.46 6.70 -0.79
C LEU A 249 -25.91 6.66 -1.28
N ASN A 250 -26.65 5.57 -1.04
CA ASN A 250 -28.06 5.46 -1.43
C ASN A 250 -28.92 6.51 -0.73
N HIS A 251 -28.72 6.74 0.58
CA HIS A 251 -29.40 7.81 1.29
C HIS A 251 -29.06 9.19 0.74
N LEU A 252 -27.78 9.45 0.46
CA LEU A 252 -27.34 10.72 -0.13
C LEU A 252 -28.00 10.95 -1.51
N LEU A 253 -27.99 9.94 -2.38
CA LEU A 253 -28.60 10.02 -3.71
C LEU A 253 -30.12 10.27 -3.63
N ALA A 254 -30.80 9.58 -2.71
CA ALA A 254 -32.24 9.76 -2.47
C ALA A 254 -32.58 11.17 -1.97
N GLN A 255 -31.80 11.71 -1.03
CA GLN A 255 -31.96 13.09 -0.53
C GLN A 255 -31.79 14.13 -1.65
N GLN A 256 -30.92 13.85 -2.61
CA GLN A 256 -30.64 14.73 -3.75
C GLN A 256 -31.52 14.46 -4.98
N ALA A 257 -32.48 13.53 -4.87
CA ALA A 257 -33.37 13.12 -5.97
C ALA A 257 -32.61 12.78 -7.27
N CYS A 258 -31.46 12.12 -7.15
CA CYS A 258 -30.59 11.75 -8.27
C CYS A 258 -30.25 10.26 -8.23
N ALA A 259 -29.66 9.75 -9.32
CA ALA A 259 -29.36 8.32 -9.44
C ALA A 259 -28.03 8.05 -10.15
N MET A 260 -27.41 6.92 -9.79
CA MET A 260 -26.25 6.33 -10.47
C MET A 260 -26.62 4.92 -10.95
N PRO A 261 -27.37 4.77 -12.06
CA PRO A 261 -27.98 3.50 -12.45
C PRO A 261 -26.96 2.37 -12.69
N LEU A 262 -25.77 2.69 -13.20
CA LEU A 262 -24.69 1.71 -13.37
C LEU A 262 -24.24 1.13 -12.03
N LEU A 263 -23.96 1.97 -11.04
CA LEU A 263 -23.54 1.53 -9.71
C LEU A 263 -24.69 0.82 -8.97
N GLN A 264 -25.90 1.37 -9.03
CA GLN A 264 -27.08 0.76 -8.40
C GLN A 264 -27.31 -0.67 -8.90
N SER A 265 -27.18 -0.91 -10.21
CA SER A 265 -27.30 -2.25 -10.78
C SER A 265 -26.29 -3.24 -10.22
N LEU A 266 -25.06 -2.78 -9.91
CA LEU A 266 -24.04 -3.63 -9.27
C LEU A 266 -24.38 -3.92 -7.80
N LEU A 267 -24.88 -2.92 -7.08
CA LEU A 267 -25.31 -3.04 -5.69
C LEU A 267 -26.51 -3.99 -5.55
N ASP A 268 -27.51 -3.85 -6.41
CA ASP A 268 -28.71 -4.70 -6.43
C ASP A 268 -28.35 -6.17 -6.70
N LYS A 269 -27.36 -6.40 -7.56
CA LYS A 269 -26.77 -7.73 -7.84
C LYS A 269 -25.85 -8.24 -6.74
N ARG A 270 -25.59 -7.43 -5.70
CA ARG A 270 -24.67 -7.74 -4.59
C ARG A 270 -23.27 -8.11 -5.07
N ILE A 271 -22.79 -7.44 -6.11
CA ILE A 271 -21.42 -7.63 -6.59
C ILE A 271 -20.47 -7.05 -5.53
N PRO A 272 -19.46 -7.80 -5.07
CA PRO A 272 -18.49 -7.29 -4.09
C PRO A 272 -17.63 -6.15 -4.70
N LEU A 273 -17.76 -4.94 -4.15
CA LEU A 273 -17.04 -3.75 -4.61
C LEU A 273 -16.12 -3.22 -3.51
N GLN A 274 -14.93 -2.77 -3.91
CA GLN A 274 -14.09 -1.90 -3.12
C GLN A 274 -14.40 -0.45 -3.53
N PHE A 275 -14.94 0.35 -2.62
CA PHE A 275 -15.17 1.77 -2.84
C PHE A 275 -13.89 2.54 -2.60
N ASN A 276 -13.64 3.53 -3.46
CA ASN A 276 -12.38 4.25 -3.50
C ASN A 276 -12.60 5.73 -3.19
N VAL A 277 -13.14 6.50 -4.14
CA VAL A 277 -13.24 7.96 -4.03
C VAL A 277 -14.70 8.41 -4.08
N LEU A 278 -15.08 9.28 -3.16
CA LEU A 278 -16.30 10.07 -3.22
C LEU A 278 -15.92 11.47 -3.71
N GLY A 279 -16.57 11.96 -4.76
CA GLY A 279 -16.40 13.34 -5.24
C GLY A 279 -17.74 14.09 -5.21
N LEU A 280 -17.71 15.31 -4.72
CA LEU A 280 -18.84 16.23 -4.62
C LEU A 280 -18.45 17.49 -5.38
N SER A 281 -19.17 17.77 -6.46
CA SER A 281 -18.79 18.78 -7.45
C SER A 281 -19.89 19.79 -7.69
N VAL A 282 -19.49 20.98 -8.12
CA VAL A 282 -20.38 22.05 -8.58
C VAL A 282 -19.79 22.65 -9.85
N ASP A 283 -20.65 22.98 -10.81
CA ASP A 283 -20.25 23.76 -11.98
C ASP A 283 -20.54 25.26 -11.82
N MET A 284 -20.05 26.07 -12.76
CA MET A 284 -20.27 27.53 -12.71
C MET A 284 -21.74 27.96 -12.89
N GLN A 285 -22.65 27.03 -13.19
CA GLN A 285 -24.10 27.27 -13.21
C GLN A 285 -24.77 26.91 -11.88
N GLY A 286 -24.00 26.47 -10.87
CA GLY A 286 -24.50 26.04 -9.56
C GLY A 286 -25.12 24.64 -9.58
N ARG A 287 -24.89 23.85 -10.63
CA ARG A 287 -25.39 22.46 -10.69
C ARG A 287 -24.44 21.55 -9.96
N CYS A 288 -24.95 20.84 -8.97
CA CYS A 288 -24.16 19.93 -8.15
C CYS A 288 -24.21 18.49 -8.69
N ALA A 289 -23.13 17.75 -8.49
CA ALA A 289 -23.06 16.35 -8.84
C ALA A 289 -22.22 15.54 -7.86
N ILE A 290 -22.62 14.29 -7.68
CA ILE A 290 -21.92 13.28 -6.90
C ILE A 290 -21.19 12.38 -7.89
N SER A 291 -19.98 11.94 -7.55
CA SER A 291 -19.25 10.89 -8.24
C SER A 291 -18.77 9.85 -7.24
N CYS A 292 -18.80 8.58 -7.64
CA CYS A 292 -18.30 7.49 -6.83
C CYS A 292 -17.39 6.61 -7.70
N THR A 293 -16.15 6.44 -7.23
CA THR A 293 -15.15 5.57 -7.81
C THR A 293 -15.08 4.27 -7.01
N PHE A 294 -15.05 3.15 -7.70
CA PHE A 294 -15.02 1.81 -7.13
C PHE A 294 -14.23 0.84 -8.01
N SER A 295 -13.84 -0.29 -7.46
CA SER A 295 -13.13 -1.36 -8.14
C SER A 295 -13.66 -2.72 -7.68
N PRO A 296 -13.25 -3.85 -8.30
CA PRO A 296 -13.55 -5.16 -7.74
C PRO A 296 -13.00 -5.25 -6.30
N GLN A 297 -13.74 -5.91 -5.41
CA GLN A 297 -13.22 -6.16 -4.07
C GLN A 297 -11.98 -7.06 -4.12
N ASN A 298 -10.93 -6.66 -3.41
CA ASN A 298 -9.60 -7.28 -3.43
C ASN A 298 -9.33 -8.13 -2.18
N ASP A 299 -10.38 -8.65 -1.55
CA ASP A 299 -10.30 -9.56 -0.40
C ASP A 299 -10.30 -11.04 -0.82
N ARG A 300 -10.92 -11.33 -1.97
CA ARG A 300 -11.03 -12.67 -2.54
C ARG A 300 -10.46 -12.72 -3.95
N PHE A 301 -9.65 -13.73 -4.19
CA PHE A 301 -9.05 -13.97 -5.49
C PHE A 301 -9.33 -15.39 -6.00
N THR A 302 -9.50 -15.52 -7.31
CA THR A 302 -9.57 -16.80 -8.02
C THR A 302 -8.24 -17.09 -8.71
N GLU A 303 -7.81 -18.34 -8.66
CA GLU A 303 -6.61 -18.81 -9.35
C GLU A 303 -6.79 -18.85 -10.87
N VAL A 304 -5.74 -18.47 -11.60
CA VAL A 304 -5.69 -18.46 -13.06
C VAL A 304 -4.37 -19.09 -13.50
N ALA A 305 -4.46 -20.15 -14.31
CA ALA A 305 -3.28 -20.79 -14.88
C ALA A 305 -2.64 -19.91 -15.96
N ILE A 306 -1.32 -19.74 -15.89
CA ILE A 306 -0.53 -18.95 -16.83
C ILE A 306 0.36 -19.88 -17.66
N LYS A 307 0.48 -19.59 -18.95
CA LYS A 307 1.26 -20.40 -19.91
C LYS A 307 2.73 -19.99 -20.01
N VAL A 308 3.12 -18.81 -19.55
CA VAL A 308 4.47 -18.25 -19.73
C VAL A 308 4.90 -17.56 -18.44
N ALA A 309 6.12 -17.83 -17.98
CA ALA A 309 6.76 -17.04 -16.93
C ALA A 309 7.35 -15.77 -17.57
N PRO A 310 7.11 -14.56 -17.03
CA PRO A 310 7.77 -13.37 -17.54
C PRO A 310 9.27 -13.46 -17.30
N SER A 311 10.06 -12.89 -18.21
CA SER A 311 11.48 -12.67 -17.96
C SER A 311 11.63 -11.59 -16.88
N PRO A 312 12.50 -11.80 -15.87
CA PRO A 312 12.78 -10.76 -14.89
C PRO A 312 13.40 -9.54 -15.60
N PRO A 313 13.12 -8.31 -15.11
CA PRO A 313 13.81 -7.13 -15.62
C PRO A 313 15.33 -7.25 -15.36
N PRO A 314 16.17 -6.52 -16.13
CA PRO A 314 17.58 -6.43 -15.82
C PRO A 314 17.77 -5.88 -14.40
N SER A 315 18.54 -6.58 -13.58
CA SER A 315 18.85 -6.14 -12.21
C SER A 315 19.79 -4.94 -12.24
N THR A 316 19.59 -4.01 -11.30
CA THR A 316 20.56 -2.92 -11.09
C THR A 316 21.85 -3.52 -10.52
N PRO A 317 23.04 -3.13 -11.03
CA PRO A 317 24.31 -3.63 -10.52
C PRO A 317 24.50 -3.35 -9.02
N LEU A 318 25.14 -4.29 -8.29
CA LEU A 318 25.36 -4.20 -6.84
C LEU A 318 25.98 -2.87 -6.41
N GLY A 319 27.09 -2.47 -7.04
CA GLY A 319 27.77 -1.21 -6.73
C GLY A 319 26.85 0.01 -6.84
N CYS A 320 25.94 0.04 -7.82
CA CYS A 320 24.96 1.13 -7.95
C CYS A 320 23.93 1.13 -6.81
N LEU A 321 23.53 -0.05 -6.32
CA LEU A 321 22.60 -0.17 -5.20
C LEU A 321 23.25 0.24 -3.87
N LEU A 322 24.50 -0.18 -3.64
CA LEU A 322 25.24 0.18 -2.43
C LEU A 322 25.42 1.70 -2.28
N GLN A 323 25.63 2.42 -3.39
CA GLN A 323 25.74 3.88 -3.40
C GLN A 323 24.44 4.62 -3.06
N ARG A 324 23.29 3.92 -2.97
CA ARG A 324 22.02 4.50 -2.51
C ARG A 324 21.87 4.51 -0.99
N GLN A 325 22.83 3.93 -0.25
CA GLN A 325 22.89 4.05 1.21
C GLN A 325 22.99 5.53 1.61
N THR A 326 22.22 5.93 2.61
CA THR A 326 22.16 7.32 3.07
C THR A 326 23.35 7.65 3.97
N ALA A 327 23.54 8.94 4.28
CA ALA A 327 24.63 9.37 5.15
C ALA A 327 24.55 8.80 6.57
N SER A 328 23.35 8.43 7.04
CA SER A 328 23.15 7.80 8.35
C SER A 328 23.61 6.33 8.39
N GLY A 329 23.82 5.70 7.23
CA GLY A 329 24.05 4.27 7.08
C GLY A 329 22.78 3.47 6.77
N ALA A 330 21.60 4.09 6.80
CA ALA A 330 20.34 3.44 6.44
C ALA A 330 20.18 3.24 4.92
N PHE A 331 19.28 2.34 4.54
CA PHE A 331 18.73 2.29 3.18
C PHE A 331 17.34 2.94 3.17
N PRO A 332 17.04 3.79 2.17
CA PRO A 332 15.84 4.61 2.20
C PRO A 332 14.56 3.81 1.98
N SER A 333 13.50 4.33 2.58
CA SER A 333 12.13 3.89 2.40
C SER A 333 11.21 5.11 2.32
N TYR A 334 9.93 4.88 2.04
CA TYR A 334 8.92 5.92 2.02
C TYR A 334 7.69 5.46 2.78
N VAL A 335 7.11 6.37 3.57
CA VAL A 335 5.84 6.15 4.26
C VAL A 335 4.76 7.04 3.67
N ARG A 336 3.58 6.48 3.41
CA ARG A 336 2.36 7.23 3.18
C ARG A 336 1.67 7.46 4.51
N THR A 337 1.39 8.71 4.85
CA THR A 337 0.72 9.14 6.09
C THR A 337 -0.81 9.23 5.91
N PRO A 338 -1.60 9.38 7.00
CA PRO A 338 -3.07 9.42 6.91
C PRO A 338 -3.62 10.54 6.02
N ASP A 339 -2.92 11.67 5.93
CA ASP A 339 -3.17 12.80 5.01
C ASP A 339 -2.80 12.48 3.55
N GLY A 340 -2.40 11.24 3.28
CA GLY A 340 -2.05 10.68 1.97
C GLY A 340 -0.71 11.15 1.43
N ARG A 341 0.05 11.96 2.18
CA ARG A 341 1.35 12.45 1.74
C ARG A 341 2.39 11.36 1.89
N TRP A 342 3.45 11.49 1.11
CA TRP A 342 4.58 10.60 1.18
C TRP A 342 5.79 11.29 1.80
N HIS A 343 6.40 10.61 2.75
CA HIS A 343 7.60 11.08 3.42
C HIS A 343 8.73 10.09 3.19
N ARG A 344 9.93 10.60 2.92
CA ARG A 344 11.15 9.80 2.97
C ARG A 344 11.40 9.37 4.41
N ASP A 345 11.80 8.12 4.60
CA ASP A 345 12.03 7.52 5.90
C ASP A 345 13.31 6.65 5.88
N GLU A 346 14.00 6.63 7.01
CA GLU A 346 15.23 5.87 7.24
C GLU A 346 15.05 5.06 8.52
N ASN A 347 14.67 3.78 8.39
CA ASN A 347 14.35 2.92 9.53
C ASN A 347 15.22 1.66 9.60
N ALA A 348 15.27 1.07 10.79
CA ALA A 348 16.07 -0.10 11.09
C ALA A 348 15.59 -1.31 10.32
N PHE A 349 14.28 -1.46 10.15
CA PHE A 349 13.68 -2.66 9.56
C PHE A 349 14.02 -2.83 8.08
N VAL A 350 13.95 -1.77 7.28
CA VAL A 350 14.36 -1.81 5.86
C VAL A 350 15.86 -2.06 5.73
N THR A 351 16.66 -1.36 6.53
CA THR A 351 18.11 -1.51 6.56
C THR A 351 18.53 -2.93 6.92
N ALA A 352 17.91 -3.50 7.95
CA ALA A 352 18.12 -4.87 8.39
C ALA A 352 17.76 -5.90 7.30
N GLN A 353 16.63 -5.70 6.61
CA GLN A 353 16.25 -6.58 5.52
C GLN A 353 17.17 -6.48 4.30
N VAL A 354 17.76 -5.31 4.01
CA VAL A 354 18.83 -5.20 3.02
C VAL A 354 20.05 -6.00 3.45
N LEU A 355 20.48 -5.92 4.72
CA LEU A 355 21.61 -6.70 5.23
C LEU A 355 21.40 -8.22 5.07
N ARG A 356 20.17 -8.73 5.20
CA ARG A 356 19.83 -10.14 4.93
C ARG A 356 20.01 -10.57 3.46
N THR A 357 20.19 -9.62 2.55
CA THR A 357 20.44 -9.84 1.12
C THR A 357 21.90 -9.65 0.72
N LEU A 358 22.79 -9.37 1.68
CA LEU A 358 24.20 -9.09 1.41
C LEU A 358 25.12 -10.16 2.02
N GLU A 359 26.19 -10.47 1.29
CA GLU A 359 27.36 -11.18 1.82
C GLU A 359 28.40 -10.17 2.30
N TYR A 360 29.18 -10.53 3.32
CA TYR A 360 30.32 -9.71 3.77
C TYR A 360 31.55 -9.96 2.88
N THR A 361 31.77 -9.05 1.94
CA THR A 361 32.89 -9.07 0.98
C THR A 361 33.64 -7.73 1.05
N ALA A 362 34.80 -7.62 0.41
CA ALA A 362 35.53 -6.36 0.36
C ALA A 362 34.72 -5.20 -0.28
N GLU A 363 33.83 -5.51 -1.24
CA GLU A 363 32.96 -4.52 -1.89
C GLU A 363 31.83 -4.05 -0.95
N THR A 364 31.22 -4.97 -0.20
CA THR A 364 30.03 -4.71 0.62
C THR A 364 30.36 -4.29 2.05
N ALA A 365 31.52 -4.68 2.59
CA ALA A 365 31.90 -4.46 4.00
C ALA A 365 31.74 -3.00 4.46
N PRO A 366 32.20 -1.96 3.71
CA PRO A 366 32.04 -0.58 4.16
C PRO A 366 30.57 -0.13 4.33
N TYR A 367 29.67 -0.71 3.53
CA TYR A 367 28.24 -0.41 3.60
C TYR A 367 27.56 -1.21 4.71
N ILE A 368 27.96 -2.47 4.88
CA ILE A 368 27.47 -3.31 5.97
C ILE A 368 27.86 -2.70 7.32
N GLU A 369 29.11 -2.29 7.53
CA GLU A 369 29.53 -1.69 8.81
C GLU A 369 28.72 -0.43 9.15
N LYS A 370 28.50 0.46 8.17
CA LYS A 370 27.67 1.66 8.36
C LYS A 370 26.21 1.31 8.69
N ALA A 371 25.64 0.31 8.04
CA ALA A 371 24.29 -0.14 8.31
C ALA A 371 24.17 -0.80 9.69
N LEU A 372 25.21 -1.53 10.13
CA LEU A 372 25.31 -2.11 11.47
C LEU A 372 25.39 -1.02 12.54
N ASP A 373 26.16 0.04 12.31
CA ASP A 373 26.21 1.22 13.19
C ASP A 373 24.81 1.86 13.32
N PHE A 374 24.11 2.02 12.20
CA PHE A 374 22.75 2.57 12.17
C PHE A 374 21.75 1.73 12.97
N ILE A 375 21.67 0.40 12.74
CA ILE A 375 20.73 -0.45 13.47
C ILE A 375 21.12 -0.63 14.95
N ALA A 376 22.41 -0.57 15.29
CA ALA A 376 22.86 -0.60 16.68
C ALA A 376 22.42 0.66 17.45
N ALA A 377 22.42 1.83 16.79
CA ALA A 377 21.91 3.09 17.37
C ALA A 377 20.40 3.05 17.66
N CYS A 378 19.67 2.05 17.14
CA CYS A 378 18.27 1.82 17.43
C CYS A 378 18.02 1.14 18.78
N ALA A 379 19.06 0.78 19.54
CA ALA A 379 18.89 0.30 20.91
C ALA A 379 18.15 1.35 21.77
N CYS A 380 17.20 0.91 22.59
CA CYS A 380 16.45 1.79 23.50
C CYS A 380 16.61 1.39 24.96
N GLN A 381 16.75 0.09 25.22
CA GLN A 381 17.02 -0.50 26.52
C GLN A 381 17.90 -1.74 26.29
N PRO A 382 18.55 -2.31 27.32
CA PRO A 382 19.28 -3.55 27.17
C PRO A 382 18.41 -4.61 26.47
N ALA A 383 18.93 -5.17 25.37
CA ALA A 383 18.25 -6.18 24.56
C ALA A 383 16.90 -5.77 23.94
N HIS A 384 16.65 -4.47 23.75
CA HIS A 384 15.45 -3.96 23.07
C HIS A 384 15.85 -2.97 21.98
N TYR A 385 15.26 -3.15 20.80
CA TYR A 385 15.45 -2.26 19.67
C TYR A 385 14.11 -1.69 19.20
N ARG A 386 14.17 -0.52 18.58
CA ARG A 386 13.04 0.21 18.03
C ARG A 386 13.27 0.48 16.55
N PHE A 387 12.20 0.96 15.93
CA PHE A 387 12.13 1.19 14.51
C PHE A 387 13.11 2.28 13.99
N TRP A 388 13.47 3.26 14.82
CA TRP A 388 14.41 4.34 14.52
C TRP A 388 15.45 4.54 15.64
N PRO A 389 16.64 5.10 15.33
CA PRO A 389 17.54 5.64 16.35
C PRO A 389 16.84 6.69 17.21
N GLY A 390 17.24 6.81 18.48
CA GLY A 390 16.57 7.70 19.44
C GLY A 390 16.60 9.18 19.07
N ASP A 391 17.64 9.61 18.36
CA ASP A 391 17.86 10.98 17.88
C ASP A 391 17.38 11.21 16.43
N ALA A 392 16.95 10.15 15.73
CA ALA A 392 16.53 10.19 14.34
C ALA A 392 15.01 9.95 14.17
N HIS A 393 14.22 10.27 15.19
CA HIS A 393 12.77 10.12 15.12
C HIS A 393 12.18 11.04 14.02
N PRO A 394 11.31 10.52 13.14
CA PRO A 394 10.80 11.31 12.03
C PRO A 394 9.89 12.46 12.50
N VAL A 395 10.10 13.64 11.90
CA VAL A 395 9.29 14.85 12.15
C VAL A 395 7.83 14.63 11.74
N TRP A 396 7.59 13.85 10.69
CA TRP A 396 6.24 13.60 10.16
C TRP A 396 5.34 12.80 11.11
N MET A 397 5.90 12.11 12.11
CA MET A 397 5.12 11.46 13.17
C MET A 397 4.62 12.41 14.27
N ARG A 398 4.96 13.71 14.22
CA ARG A 398 4.45 14.74 15.15
C ARG A 398 4.61 14.40 16.64
N GLY A 399 5.60 13.58 16.99
CA GLY A 399 5.90 13.15 18.35
C GLY A 399 5.28 11.81 18.78
N ASP A 400 4.48 11.15 17.94
CA ASP A 400 4.04 9.78 18.18
C ASP A 400 5.25 8.84 18.13
N THR A 401 5.52 8.08 19.19
CA THR A 401 6.63 7.12 19.23
C THR A 401 6.13 5.69 19.09
N LEU A 402 6.80 4.89 18.26
CA LEU A 402 6.61 3.44 18.27
C LEU A 402 7.39 2.83 19.45
N PRO A 403 6.74 2.03 20.32
CA PRO A 403 7.46 1.29 21.35
C PRO A 403 8.35 0.22 20.69
N PRO A 404 9.38 -0.28 21.39
CA PRO A 404 10.12 -1.44 20.92
C PRO A 404 9.17 -2.62 20.71
N ASP A 405 9.51 -3.47 19.74
CA ASP A 405 8.74 -4.64 19.40
C ASP A 405 9.63 -5.87 19.20
N VAL A 406 9.01 -7.04 19.22
CA VAL A 406 9.68 -8.34 19.03
C VAL A 406 10.29 -8.46 17.64
N ASP A 407 9.74 -7.76 16.65
CA ASP A 407 10.14 -7.87 15.25
C ASP A 407 11.51 -7.23 15.03
N ASP A 408 11.60 -5.93 15.31
CA ASP A 408 12.81 -5.11 15.28
C ASP A 408 13.88 -5.73 16.16
N THR A 409 13.52 -6.13 17.38
CA THR A 409 14.47 -6.71 18.31
C THR A 409 15.02 -8.05 17.79
N ALA A 410 14.17 -8.92 17.23
CA ALA A 410 14.63 -10.20 16.72
C ALA A 410 15.54 -10.05 15.50
N ILE A 411 15.14 -9.22 14.52
CA ILE A 411 15.91 -9.05 13.28
C ILE A 411 17.24 -8.33 13.53
N ILE A 412 17.26 -7.28 14.36
CA ILE A 412 18.49 -6.53 14.64
C ILE A 412 19.46 -7.38 15.44
N THR A 413 18.99 -8.11 16.45
CA THR A 413 19.84 -9.01 17.26
C THR A 413 20.45 -10.11 16.40
N GLU A 414 19.66 -10.72 15.50
CA GLU A 414 20.17 -11.72 14.57
C GLU A 414 21.29 -11.17 13.69
N LEU A 415 21.12 -9.97 13.12
CA LEU A 415 22.11 -9.38 12.23
C LEU A 415 23.37 -8.92 12.96
N LEU A 416 23.22 -8.30 14.13
CA LEU A 416 24.38 -7.93 14.95
C LEU A 416 25.20 -9.17 15.33
N TYR A 417 24.54 -10.29 15.63
CA TYR A 417 25.24 -11.55 15.90
C TYR A 417 25.87 -12.14 14.63
N LYS A 418 25.12 -12.19 13.53
CA LYS A 418 25.58 -12.70 12.22
C LYS A 418 26.87 -12.02 11.76
N PHE A 419 26.98 -10.71 11.97
CA PHE A 419 28.16 -9.92 11.60
C PHE A 419 29.14 -9.71 12.77
N GLY A 420 29.01 -10.44 13.88
CA GLY A 420 30.01 -10.45 14.96
C GLY A 420 30.06 -9.18 15.82
N ARG A 421 29.02 -8.34 15.79
CA ARG A 421 28.92 -7.11 16.60
C ARG A 421 28.49 -7.39 18.05
N ILE A 422 27.80 -8.51 18.29
CA ILE A 422 27.42 -8.98 19.64
C ILE A 422 27.74 -10.47 19.80
N SER A 423 27.92 -10.87 21.06
CA SER A 423 28.22 -12.24 21.46
C SER A 423 26.97 -13.13 21.51
N LEU A 424 27.16 -14.45 21.51
CA LEU A 424 26.07 -15.41 21.72
C LEU A 424 25.36 -15.21 23.07
N ASP A 425 26.08 -14.80 24.11
CA ASP A 425 25.49 -14.55 25.44
C ASP A 425 24.52 -13.36 25.40
N GLU A 426 24.82 -12.32 24.62
CA GLU A 426 23.90 -11.20 24.39
C GLU A 426 22.66 -11.62 23.61
N VAL A 427 22.80 -12.53 22.64
CA VAL A 427 21.66 -13.12 21.92
C VAL A 427 20.77 -13.93 22.88
N VAL A 428 21.37 -14.76 23.72
CA VAL A 428 20.66 -15.57 24.74
C VAL A 428 19.96 -14.66 25.74
N ASN A 429 20.62 -13.61 26.21
CA ASN A 429 20.03 -12.61 27.09
C ASN A 429 18.84 -11.92 26.42
N THR A 430 18.94 -11.60 25.13
CA THR A 430 17.83 -11.04 24.36
C THR A 430 16.65 -12.01 24.26
N LEU A 431 16.88 -13.28 23.93
CA LEU A 431 15.79 -14.26 23.95
C LEU A 431 15.15 -14.41 25.34
N ALA A 432 15.93 -14.29 26.40
CA ALA A 432 15.41 -14.33 27.77
C ALA A 432 14.50 -13.12 28.05
N THR A 433 14.86 -11.91 27.62
CA THR A 433 13.98 -10.73 27.76
C THR A 433 12.72 -10.86 26.91
N LEU A 434 12.84 -11.37 25.67
CA LEU A 434 11.68 -11.61 24.79
C LEU A 434 10.65 -12.56 25.40
N SER A 435 11.07 -13.49 26.27
CA SER A 435 10.17 -14.48 26.89
C SER A 435 9.04 -13.84 27.73
N ALA A 436 9.23 -12.61 28.21
CA ALA A 436 8.20 -11.86 28.91
C ALA A 436 7.00 -11.50 28.00
N TYR A 437 7.21 -11.47 26.68
CA TYR A 437 6.19 -11.11 25.68
C TYR A 437 5.65 -12.34 24.95
N GLN A 438 5.76 -13.52 25.57
CA GLN A 438 5.16 -14.75 25.07
C GLN A 438 3.71 -14.90 25.49
N ILE A 439 2.91 -15.45 24.58
CA ILE A 439 1.53 -15.86 24.82
C ILE A 439 1.55 -16.98 25.87
N GLN A 440 0.97 -16.70 27.04
CA GLN A 440 0.89 -17.68 28.12
C GLN A 440 -0.30 -18.63 27.97
N ARG A 441 -1.39 -18.15 27.33
CA ARG A 441 -2.63 -18.89 27.18
C ARG A 441 -3.39 -18.48 25.93
N VAL A 442 -3.97 -19.47 25.25
CA VAL A 442 -4.95 -19.29 24.16
C VAL A 442 -6.22 -20.07 24.53
N ASP A 443 -7.39 -19.42 24.51
CA ASP A 443 -8.67 -20.10 24.71
C ASP A 443 -9.35 -20.32 23.36
N ARG A 444 -9.23 -21.54 22.81
CA ARG A 444 -9.77 -21.91 21.49
C ARG A 444 -11.29 -21.78 21.37
N ARG A 445 -12.03 -21.63 22.48
CA ARG A 445 -13.49 -21.49 22.50
C ARG A 445 -13.95 -20.06 22.17
N GLN A 446 -13.03 -19.10 22.19
CA GLN A 446 -13.29 -17.71 21.88
C GLN A 446 -13.49 -17.51 20.37
N ALA A 447 -14.35 -16.54 20.01
CA ALA A 447 -14.74 -16.29 18.62
C ALA A 447 -13.70 -15.46 17.86
N GLU A 448 -12.81 -14.78 18.57
CA GLU A 448 -11.74 -13.97 17.99
C GLU A 448 -10.89 -14.81 17.01
N PRO A 449 -10.61 -14.32 15.78
CA PRO A 449 -9.85 -15.04 14.77
C PRO A 449 -8.53 -15.61 15.28
N GLN A 450 -7.78 -14.82 16.06
CA GLN A 450 -6.47 -15.18 16.59
C GLN A 450 -6.53 -16.37 17.56
N CYS A 451 -7.66 -16.58 18.25
CA CYS A 451 -7.87 -17.77 19.08
C CYS A 451 -7.93 -19.07 18.25
N GLN A 452 -8.15 -18.98 16.93
CA GLN A 452 -8.21 -20.13 16.03
C GLN A 452 -6.84 -20.56 15.51
N TRP A 453 -5.78 -19.75 15.67
CA TRP A 453 -4.46 -20.09 15.13
C TRP A 453 -3.26 -19.74 16.00
N ALA A 454 -3.37 -18.82 16.95
CA ALA A 454 -2.29 -18.49 17.87
C ALA A 454 -1.92 -19.69 18.78
N GLU A 455 -0.68 -19.72 19.26
CA GLU A 455 -0.17 -20.77 20.15
C GLU A 455 0.55 -20.20 21.36
N CYS A 456 0.52 -20.94 22.47
CA CYS A 456 1.34 -20.59 23.64
C CYS A 456 2.83 -20.61 23.28
N LEU A 457 3.61 -19.71 23.90
CA LEU A 457 5.04 -19.49 23.62
C LEU A 457 5.38 -18.85 22.28
N ALA A 458 4.38 -18.57 21.42
CA ALA A 458 4.52 -17.56 20.39
C ALA A 458 4.60 -16.16 21.03
N PHE A 459 5.02 -15.17 20.26
CA PHE A 459 5.23 -13.81 20.74
C PHE A 459 4.12 -12.86 20.28
N TYR A 460 3.76 -11.93 21.17
CA TYR A 460 3.08 -10.70 20.77
C TYR A 460 4.05 -9.81 20.00
N THR A 461 3.53 -8.95 19.13
CA THR A 461 4.38 -7.99 18.40
C THR A 461 4.97 -6.95 19.34
N TRP A 462 4.12 -6.18 20.02
CA TRP A 462 4.57 -5.04 20.82
C TRP A 462 5.07 -5.46 22.21
N MET A 463 6.21 -4.90 22.62
CA MET A 463 6.79 -5.11 23.95
C MET A 463 6.17 -4.18 25.00
N LYS A 464 4.84 -4.26 25.16
CA LYS A 464 4.09 -3.43 26.11
C LYS A 464 2.90 -4.17 26.71
N GLU A 465 2.51 -3.73 27.89
CA GLU A 465 1.27 -4.12 28.55
C GLU A 465 0.12 -3.16 28.17
N PRO A 466 -1.14 -3.64 28.03
CA PRO A 466 -1.54 -5.04 28.05
C PRO A 466 -1.26 -5.74 26.71
N THR A 467 -0.84 -7.01 26.78
CA THR A 467 -0.70 -7.86 25.60
C THR A 467 -2.07 -8.40 25.15
N VAL A 468 -2.48 -8.14 23.92
CA VAL A 468 -3.74 -8.64 23.34
C VAL A 468 -3.47 -9.55 22.15
N LEU A 469 -4.22 -10.65 22.02
CA LEU A 469 -4.03 -11.62 20.93
C LEU A 469 -4.16 -11.01 19.53
N ALA A 470 -4.90 -9.92 19.38
CA ALA A 470 -4.99 -9.17 18.12
C ALA A 470 -3.64 -8.59 17.64
N GLN A 471 -2.61 -8.55 18.49
CA GLN A 471 -1.26 -8.11 18.15
C GLN A 471 -0.33 -9.25 17.72
N VAL A 472 -0.81 -10.49 17.65
CA VAL A 472 0.00 -11.62 17.19
C VAL A 472 0.14 -11.55 15.67
N ASP A 473 1.36 -11.76 15.17
CA ASP A 473 1.69 -11.67 13.75
C ASP A 473 2.63 -12.83 13.37
N CYS A 474 2.30 -13.55 12.29
CA CYS A 474 3.06 -14.70 11.84
C CYS A 474 4.42 -14.32 11.23
N CYS A 475 4.56 -13.14 10.63
CA CYS A 475 5.83 -12.67 10.10
C CYS A 475 6.78 -12.24 11.23
N VAL A 476 6.27 -11.54 12.24
CA VAL A 476 7.02 -11.23 13.49
C VAL A 476 7.52 -12.51 14.15
N ASN A 477 6.63 -13.51 14.29
CA ASN A 477 7.01 -14.80 14.86
C ASN A 477 8.00 -15.58 13.97
N THR A 478 8.06 -15.30 12.66
CA THR A 478 9.10 -15.86 11.78
C THR A 478 10.47 -15.25 12.08
N ASN A 479 10.54 -13.95 12.33
CA ASN A 479 11.78 -13.29 12.78
C ASN A 479 12.23 -13.78 14.15
N ALA A 480 11.32 -13.94 15.10
CA ALA A 480 11.63 -14.58 16.39
C ALA A 480 12.10 -16.04 16.21
N LEU A 481 11.49 -16.82 15.31
CA LEU A 481 11.89 -18.19 15.02
C LEU A 481 13.32 -18.27 14.47
N ILE A 482 13.74 -17.34 13.61
CA ILE A 482 15.11 -17.23 13.11
C ILE A 482 16.09 -17.02 14.29
N LEU A 483 15.82 -16.05 15.17
CA LEU A 483 16.67 -15.79 16.34
C LEU A 483 16.77 -17.02 17.27
N ILE A 484 15.63 -17.70 17.51
CA ILE A 484 15.57 -18.94 18.29
C ILE A 484 16.40 -20.04 17.63
N ALA A 485 16.37 -20.16 16.30
CA ALA A 485 17.14 -21.15 15.56
C ALA A 485 18.66 -20.89 15.70
N CYS A 486 19.09 -19.62 15.65
CA CYS A 486 20.49 -19.24 15.88
C CYS A 486 21.01 -19.78 17.22
N VAL A 487 20.26 -19.52 18.31
CA VAL A 487 20.64 -19.99 19.66
C VAL A 487 20.54 -21.50 19.78
N SER A 488 19.47 -22.10 19.23
CA SER A 488 19.26 -23.55 19.31
C SER A 488 20.39 -24.33 18.64
N LYS A 489 20.85 -23.84 17.47
CA LYS A 489 22.00 -24.40 16.75
C LYS A 489 23.30 -24.21 17.53
N ALA A 490 23.57 -23.00 18.03
CA ALA A 490 24.80 -22.67 18.73
C ALA A 490 24.96 -23.43 20.07
N GLN A 491 23.86 -23.66 20.79
CA GLN A 491 23.87 -24.36 22.08
C GLN A 491 23.54 -25.85 21.99
N ASN A 492 23.23 -26.35 20.78
CA ASN A 492 22.72 -27.71 20.57
C ASN A 492 21.54 -28.07 21.51
N ARG A 493 20.62 -27.11 21.70
CA ARG A 493 19.47 -27.22 22.61
C ARG A 493 18.20 -26.77 21.91
N VAL A 494 17.13 -27.55 22.07
CA VAL A 494 15.82 -27.18 21.53
C VAL A 494 15.12 -26.20 22.49
N ILE A 495 14.82 -25.00 22.00
CA ILE A 495 13.99 -24.02 22.72
C ILE A 495 12.51 -24.33 22.45
N PRO A 496 11.66 -24.54 23.47
CA PRO A 496 10.27 -24.98 23.29
C PRO A 496 9.42 -24.11 22.36
N ALA A 497 9.66 -22.78 22.36
CA ALA A 497 8.97 -21.84 21.49
C ALA A 497 9.13 -22.17 20.00
N PHE A 498 10.24 -22.78 19.59
CA PHE A 498 10.49 -23.18 18.19
C PHE A 498 9.38 -24.06 17.63
N ALA A 499 9.04 -25.14 18.33
CA ALA A 499 7.99 -26.07 17.89
C ALA A 499 6.59 -25.44 17.95
N ARG A 500 6.35 -24.56 18.94
CA ARG A 500 5.06 -23.89 19.11
C ARG A 500 4.77 -22.88 18.00
N ILE A 501 5.77 -22.13 17.58
CA ILE A 501 5.64 -21.20 16.45
C ILE A 501 5.38 -21.96 15.14
N LEU A 502 6.02 -23.11 14.92
CA LEU A 502 5.69 -23.95 13.75
C LEU A 502 4.24 -24.46 13.80
N THR A 503 3.75 -24.88 14.97
CA THR A 503 2.33 -25.26 15.15
C THR A 503 1.39 -24.07 14.92
N GLN A 504 1.75 -22.86 15.36
CA GLN A 504 1.01 -21.64 15.04
C GLN A 504 0.90 -21.45 13.53
N PHE A 505 1.98 -21.64 12.79
CA PHE A 505 1.97 -21.49 11.33
C PHE A 505 1.07 -22.54 10.66
N ASP A 506 1.10 -23.79 11.11
CA ASP A 506 0.22 -24.85 10.59
C ASP A 506 -1.27 -24.49 10.80
N ASN A 507 -1.61 -24.06 12.02
CA ASN A 507 -2.97 -23.63 12.34
C ASN A 507 -3.38 -22.39 11.54
N ALA A 508 -2.46 -21.44 11.37
CA ALA A 508 -2.70 -20.20 10.64
C ALA A 508 -3.00 -20.48 9.15
N LEU A 509 -2.22 -21.35 8.50
CA LEU A 509 -2.51 -21.77 7.13
C LEU A 509 -3.85 -22.50 7.03
N ALA A 510 -4.11 -23.45 7.92
CA ALA A 510 -5.36 -24.20 7.93
C ALA A 510 -6.58 -23.28 8.10
N TRP A 511 -6.51 -22.34 9.03
CA TRP A 511 -7.56 -21.34 9.27
C TRP A 511 -7.72 -20.38 8.09
N SER A 512 -6.61 -19.97 7.46
CA SER A 512 -6.67 -19.02 6.36
C SER A 512 -7.35 -19.59 5.11
N GLU A 513 -7.36 -20.91 4.94
CA GLU A 513 -7.80 -21.59 3.71
C GLU A 513 -7.16 -21.01 2.43
N ASN A 514 -5.97 -20.39 2.59
CA ASN A 514 -5.29 -19.64 1.54
C ASN A 514 -6.15 -18.52 0.90
N GLN A 515 -7.02 -17.90 1.70
CA GLN A 515 -7.81 -16.70 1.35
C GLN A 515 -7.03 -15.44 1.72
N TYR A 516 -6.97 -14.46 0.83
CA TYR A 516 -6.09 -13.30 0.97
C TYR A 516 -6.41 -12.43 2.18
N ASP A 517 -7.69 -12.16 2.43
CA ASP A 517 -8.18 -11.42 3.59
C ASP A 517 -7.82 -12.08 4.92
N ARG A 518 -7.92 -13.40 5.00
CA ARG A 518 -7.51 -14.16 6.17
C ARG A 518 -5.99 -14.18 6.32
N ILE A 519 -5.25 -14.36 5.24
CA ILE A 519 -3.77 -14.27 5.30
C ILE A 519 -3.34 -12.88 5.78
N ASN A 520 -3.98 -11.81 5.31
CA ASN A 520 -3.71 -10.45 5.79
C ASN A 520 -4.01 -10.25 7.29
N GLN A 521 -4.90 -11.04 7.88
CA GLN A 521 -5.15 -11.04 9.33
C GLN A 521 -4.08 -11.80 10.12
N LEU A 522 -3.32 -12.70 9.47
CA LEU A 522 -2.16 -13.36 10.08
C LEU A 522 -0.95 -12.42 10.19
N ILE A 523 -0.93 -11.36 9.38
CA ILE A 523 0.17 -10.40 9.28
C ILE A 523 -0.35 -8.95 9.39
N PRO A 524 -1.02 -8.59 10.50
CA PRO A 524 -1.69 -7.29 10.64
C PRO A 524 -0.77 -6.09 10.40
N TYR A 525 0.53 -6.22 10.69
CA TYR A 525 1.52 -5.15 10.54
C TYR A 525 2.26 -5.17 9.19
N TYR A 526 2.03 -6.18 8.35
CA TYR A 526 2.60 -6.23 7.01
C TYR A 526 1.56 -5.88 5.96
N ALA A 527 2.00 -5.19 4.92
CA ALA A 527 1.10 -4.68 3.89
C ALA A 527 0.76 -5.72 2.82
N HIS A 528 1.55 -6.79 2.71
CA HIS A 528 1.32 -7.86 1.73
C HIS A 528 1.86 -9.22 2.22
N PRO A 529 1.20 -10.36 1.89
CA PRO A 529 1.70 -11.72 2.22
C PRO A 529 3.10 -12.05 1.68
N ASN A 530 3.56 -11.30 0.69
CA ASN A 530 4.89 -11.45 0.12
C ASN A 530 6.01 -11.16 1.14
N GLU A 531 5.77 -10.29 2.12
CA GLU A 531 6.78 -10.01 3.14
C GLU A 531 6.98 -11.20 4.07
N TRP A 532 5.89 -11.91 4.40
CA TRP A 532 5.98 -13.16 5.13
C TRP A 532 6.67 -14.24 4.30
N LEU A 533 6.33 -14.37 3.01
CA LEU A 533 7.01 -15.27 2.08
C LEU A 533 8.52 -14.99 2.00
N ALA A 534 8.93 -13.73 1.86
CA ALA A 534 10.33 -13.33 1.81
C ALA A 534 11.08 -13.69 3.10
N THR A 535 10.44 -13.49 4.25
CA THR A 535 10.99 -13.84 5.56
C THR A 535 11.11 -15.35 5.74
N LEU A 536 10.11 -16.13 5.29
CA LEU A 536 10.16 -17.60 5.30
C LEU A 536 11.28 -18.14 4.40
N HIS A 537 11.50 -17.55 3.22
CA HIS A 537 12.65 -17.90 2.37
C HIS A 537 13.99 -17.60 3.04
N TYR A 538 14.10 -16.48 3.77
CA TYR A 538 15.29 -16.20 4.57
C TYR A 538 15.47 -17.23 5.69
N ALA A 539 14.42 -17.51 6.45
CA ALA A 539 14.43 -18.51 7.52
C ALA A 539 14.83 -19.91 7.03
N ALA A 540 14.38 -20.31 5.84
CA ALA A 540 14.77 -21.56 5.20
C ALA A 540 16.27 -21.56 4.82
N ARG A 541 16.81 -20.43 4.32
CA ARG A 541 18.25 -20.26 4.05
C ARG A 541 19.09 -20.32 5.32
N CYS A 542 18.57 -19.84 6.45
CA CYS A 542 19.19 -20.00 7.76
C CYS A 542 19.13 -21.44 8.31
N GLY A 543 18.56 -22.39 7.56
CA GLY A 543 18.54 -23.82 7.91
C GLY A 543 17.27 -24.31 8.60
N ILE A 544 16.19 -23.51 8.66
CA ILE A 544 14.91 -23.94 9.22
C ILE A 544 14.15 -24.76 8.16
N THR A 545 14.29 -26.09 8.21
CA THR A 545 13.85 -27.02 7.15
C THR A 545 12.35 -27.28 7.09
N HIS A 546 11.60 -27.00 8.17
CA HIS A 546 10.16 -27.28 8.25
C HIS A 546 9.31 -26.27 7.46
N LEU A 547 9.92 -25.32 6.75
CA LEU A 547 9.22 -24.17 6.19
C LEU A 547 8.61 -24.38 4.79
N THR A 548 8.97 -25.48 4.11
CA THR A 548 8.56 -25.76 2.72
C THR A 548 7.05 -25.68 2.48
N PRO A 549 6.17 -26.24 3.34
CA PRO A 549 4.72 -26.15 3.14
C PRO A 549 4.21 -24.69 3.18
N PHE A 550 4.77 -23.86 4.06
CA PHE A 550 4.37 -22.45 4.18
C PHE A 550 4.81 -21.61 2.99
N ILE A 551 6.05 -21.83 2.55
CA ILE A 551 6.57 -21.21 1.32
C ILE A 551 5.67 -21.60 0.13
N ALA A 552 5.37 -22.88 -0.04
CA ALA A 552 4.53 -23.36 -1.13
C ALA A 552 3.11 -22.77 -1.09
N ALA A 553 2.51 -22.65 0.11
CA ALA A 553 1.18 -22.07 0.28
C ALA A 553 1.14 -20.58 -0.10
N LEU A 554 2.21 -19.84 0.17
CA LEU A 554 2.30 -18.40 -0.06
C LEU A 554 2.90 -18.01 -1.42
N GLU A 555 3.49 -18.95 -2.15
CA GLU A 555 4.18 -18.73 -3.43
C GLU A 555 3.33 -17.95 -4.44
N LYS A 556 2.02 -18.21 -4.48
CA LYS A 556 1.06 -17.52 -5.38
C LYS A 556 0.83 -16.05 -5.05
N TRP A 557 1.27 -15.60 -3.88
CA TRP A 557 1.22 -14.20 -3.42
C TRP A 557 2.55 -13.48 -3.58
N ARG A 558 3.54 -14.10 -4.23
CA ARG A 558 4.82 -13.44 -4.53
C ARG A 558 4.58 -12.16 -5.33
N LEU A 559 5.28 -11.10 -4.95
CA LEU A 559 5.27 -9.84 -5.70
C LEU A 559 6.13 -9.95 -6.98
N PRO A 560 5.85 -9.12 -7.98
CA PRO A 560 6.55 -9.13 -9.25
C PRO A 560 8.02 -8.77 -9.15
N ALA A 561 8.84 -9.40 -9.98
CA ALA A 561 10.23 -8.97 -10.16
C ALA A 561 10.35 -7.58 -10.80
N SER A 562 9.34 -7.20 -11.61
CA SER A 562 9.27 -5.92 -12.31
C SER A 562 8.76 -4.76 -11.44
N GLN A 563 8.09 -5.06 -10.33
CA GLN A 563 7.63 -4.03 -9.43
C GLN A 563 8.85 -3.39 -8.79
N THR A 564 9.07 -2.10 -9.01
CA THR A 564 10.25 -1.40 -8.48
C THR A 564 10.07 -1.11 -7.00
N GLU A 565 8.92 -0.57 -6.61
CA GLU A 565 8.53 -0.24 -5.24
C GLU A 565 7.49 -1.23 -4.71
N ILE A 566 7.79 -1.87 -3.57
CA ILE A 566 6.91 -2.84 -2.92
C ILE A 566 6.34 -2.28 -1.62
N PRO A 567 5.09 -2.60 -1.26
CA PRO A 567 4.58 -2.34 0.07
C PRO A 567 5.22 -3.32 1.06
N LEU A 568 5.64 -2.79 2.20
CA LEU A 568 6.37 -3.54 3.22
C LEU A 568 5.47 -3.78 4.43
N TYR A 569 5.29 -2.75 5.24
CA TYR A 569 4.54 -2.81 6.48
C TYR A 569 3.56 -1.64 6.58
N ARG A 570 2.60 -1.81 7.47
CA ARG A 570 1.52 -0.87 7.72
C ARG A 570 1.24 -0.77 9.20
N ARG A 571 0.70 0.37 9.63
CA ARG A 571 0.08 0.43 10.96
C ARG A 571 -1.20 -0.43 10.93
N HIS A 572 -1.57 -1.00 12.08
CA HIS A 572 -2.74 -1.87 12.23
C HIS A 572 -4.07 -1.24 11.75
N ASP A 573 -4.17 0.09 11.74
CA ASP A 573 -5.31 0.85 11.23
C ASP A 573 -5.26 1.10 9.70
N GLY A 574 -4.20 0.63 9.03
CA GLY A 574 -3.95 0.83 7.60
C GLY A 574 -3.71 2.29 7.20
N GLN A 575 -3.50 3.20 8.16
CA GLN A 575 -3.34 4.62 7.86
C GLN A 575 -1.93 4.98 7.42
N TYR A 576 -0.95 4.20 7.86
CA TYR A 576 0.45 4.32 7.45
C TYR A 576 0.83 3.13 6.58
N LEU A 577 1.51 3.40 5.46
CA LEU A 577 2.01 2.37 4.55
C LEU A 577 3.46 2.67 4.19
N TRP A 578 4.37 1.75 4.53
CA TRP A 578 5.76 1.85 4.12
C TRP A 578 6.04 1.06 2.85
N THR A 579 6.98 1.60 2.09
CA THR A 579 7.43 1.09 0.81
C THR A 579 8.93 1.29 0.67
N SER A 580 9.61 0.48 -0.13
CA SER A 580 11.01 0.74 -0.49
C SER A 580 11.32 0.17 -1.87
N THR A 581 11.77 1.05 -2.76
CA THR A 581 12.37 0.65 -4.04
C THR A 581 13.70 -0.08 -3.82
N GLU A 582 14.49 0.37 -2.84
CA GLU A 582 15.84 -0.13 -2.66
C GLU A 582 15.87 -1.54 -2.11
N LEU A 583 15.08 -1.83 -1.09
CA LEU A 583 14.98 -3.19 -0.54
C LEU A 583 14.57 -4.19 -1.63
N ASN A 584 13.63 -3.82 -2.49
CA ASN A 584 13.21 -4.70 -3.57
C ASN A 584 14.33 -4.92 -4.60
N ALA A 585 15.06 -3.88 -4.99
CA ALA A 585 16.18 -4.03 -5.91
C ALA A 585 17.26 -4.98 -5.37
N PHE A 586 17.58 -4.90 -4.07
CA PHE A 586 18.47 -5.83 -3.39
C PHE A 586 17.92 -7.27 -3.36
N ARG A 587 16.63 -7.45 -3.07
CA ARG A 587 15.98 -8.78 -3.12
C ARG A 587 16.04 -9.40 -4.52
N GLN A 588 15.78 -8.61 -5.58
CA GLN A 588 15.90 -9.10 -6.96
C GLN A 588 17.33 -9.53 -7.30
N LEU A 589 18.33 -8.74 -6.87
CA LEU A 589 19.72 -9.10 -7.07
C LEU A 589 20.06 -10.43 -6.37
N ALA A 590 19.65 -10.60 -5.11
CA ALA A 590 19.89 -11.82 -4.33
C ALA A 590 19.22 -13.08 -4.92
N LEU A 591 18.11 -12.95 -5.66
CA LEU A 591 17.50 -14.07 -6.38
C LEU A 591 18.35 -14.51 -7.59
N SER A 592 18.98 -13.55 -8.27
CA SER A 592 19.85 -13.82 -9.43
C SER A 592 21.26 -14.29 -9.05
N HIS A 593 21.73 -13.88 -7.88
CA HIS A 593 23.04 -14.22 -7.33
C HIS A 593 22.86 -14.77 -5.92
N PRO A 594 22.40 -16.03 -5.77
CA PRO A 594 22.09 -16.60 -4.47
C PRO A 594 23.33 -16.64 -3.60
N ILE A 595 23.19 -16.05 -2.42
CA ILE A 595 24.21 -15.98 -1.39
C ILE A 595 24.50 -17.37 -0.84
N LYS A 596 25.79 -17.70 -0.70
CA LYS A 596 26.24 -18.79 0.15
C LYS A 596 26.48 -18.21 1.54
N ASP A 597 25.65 -18.57 2.51
CA ASP A 597 25.89 -18.20 3.91
C ASP A 597 27.16 -18.94 4.39
N THR A 598 28.33 -18.36 4.14
CA THR A 598 29.64 -18.95 4.48
C THR A 598 30.15 -18.50 5.85
N TYR A 599 29.40 -17.68 6.58
CA TYR A 599 29.80 -17.20 7.90
C TYR A 599 29.21 -18.08 9.01
N GLU A 600 29.90 -19.18 9.31
CA GLU A 600 29.97 -19.69 10.68
C GLU A 600 31.24 -19.10 11.32
N HIS A 601 31.04 -18.18 12.28
CA HIS A 601 32.02 -17.72 13.26
C HIS A 601 33.27 -17.01 12.72
N LEU A 602 33.26 -15.67 12.71
CA LEU A 602 34.51 -14.91 12.86
C LEU A 602 35.05 -15.20 14.27
N PRO A 603 36.23 -15.81 14.43
CA PRO A 603 36.84 -15.98 15.74
C PRO A 603 37.35 -14.61 16.21
N HIS A 604 36.86 -14.16 17.35
CA HIS A 604 37.56 -13.21 18.19
C HIS A 604 38.14 -13.94 19.39
#